data_AF-A0A7X7JXI0-F1
#
_entry.id   AF-A0A7X7JXI0-F1
#
_cell.length_a   1.000
_cell.length_b   1.000
_cell.length_c   1.000
_cell.angle_alpha   90.00
_cell.angle_beta   90.00
_cell.angle_gamma   90.00
#
_symmetry.space_group_name_H-M   'P 1'
#
loop_
_entity.id
_entity.type
_entity.pdbx_description
1 polymer ?
#
loop_
_entity_poly.entity_id
_entity_poly.type
_entity_poly.pdbx_seq_one_letter_code
_entity_poly.pdbx_strand_id
1 'polypeptide(L)' 'RRELLSEQEMWSQLRLHGVEELADVHRATIEPNGMVSVTMRTPPSAPDSPRHPEI' A
#
# COMPACT_ATOMS: atom_id res chain seq x y z
N ARG A 1 21.62 0.88 -10.84
CA ARG A 1 21.72 0.40 -9.43
C ARG A 1 20.38 -0.25 -9.11
N ARG A 2 20.33 -1.56 -8.79
CA ARG A 2 19.09 -2.17 -8.30
C ARG A 2 18.91 -1.66 -6.88
N GLU A 3 17.89 -0.86 -6.66
CA GLU A 3 17.52 -0.39 -5.33
C GLU A 3 16.99 -1.62 -4.59
N LEU A 4 17.82 -2.20 -3.73
CA LEU A 4 17.49 -3.38 -2.94
C LEU A 4 16.67 -2.88 -1.74
N LEU A 5 15.37 -2.66 -1.95
CA LEU A 5 14.44 -2.45 -0.85
C LEU A 5 14.44 -3.72 0.01
N SER A 6 14.74 -3.60 1.30
CA SER A 6 14.61 -4.72 2.23
C SER A 6 13.15 -5.18 2.30
N GLU A 7 12.93 -6.46 2.60
CA GLU A 7 11.60 -7.00 2.86
C GLU A 7 10.88 -6.19 3.95
N GLN A 8 11.59 -5.75 4.99
CA GLN A 8 11.01 -4.93 6.06
C GLN A 8 10.61 -3.53 5.60
N GLU A 9 11.39 -2.94 4.69
CA GLU A 9 11.09 -1.63 4.10
C GLU A 9 9.87 -1.74 3.17
N MET A 10 9.78 -2.82 2.40
CA MET A 10 8.61 -3.14 1.58
C MET A 10 7.35 -3.28 2.43
N TRP A 11 7.41 -4.06 3.52
CA TRP A 11 6.27 -4.23 4.43
C TRP A 11 5.85 -2.94 5.10
N SER A 12 6.80 -2.09 5.47
CA SER A 12 6.52 -0.78 6.06
C SER A 12 5.75 0.12 5.08
N GLN A 13 6.14 0.12 3.81
CA GLN A 13 5.43 0.86 2.77
C GLN A 13 4.04 0.28 2.48
N LEU A 14 3.92 -1.05 2.36
CA LEU A 14 2.64 -1.72 2.14
C LEU A 14 1.62 -1.38 3.24
N ARG A 15 2.04 -1.38 4.52
CA ARG A 15 1.17 -0.96 5.63
C ARG A 15 0.74 0.49 5.57
N LEU A 16 1.60 1.41 5.13
CA LEU A 16 1.22 2.81 4.92
C LEU A 16 0.12 2.96 3.86
N HIS A 17 0.03 2.01 2.93
CA HIS A 17 -1.04 1.91 1.94
C HIS A 17 -2.25 1.08 2.39
N GLY A 18 -2.32 0.70 3.67
CA GLY A 18 -3.43 -0.07 4.24
C GLY A 18 -3.41 -1.56 3.89
N VAL A 19 -2.27 -2.09 3.45
CA VAL A 19 -2.10 -3.53 3.18
C VAL A 19 -1.74 -4.23 4.50
N GLU A 20 -2.61 -5.10 4.98
CA GLU A 20 -2.33 -5.96 6.14
C GLU A 20 -1.81 -7.34 5.72
N GLU A 21 -2.30 -7.88 4.61
CA GLU A 21 -1.86 -9.16 4.04
C GLU A 21 -1.31 -9.00 2.62
N LEU A 22 -0.13 -9.58 2.34
CA LEU A 22 0.45 -9.62 0.99
C LEU A 22 -0.47 -10.33 -0.02
N ALA A 23 -1.32 -11.24 0.46
CA ALA A 23 -2.31 -11.92 -0.35
C ALA A 23 -3.28 -10.94 -1.01
N ASP A 24 -3.54 -9.78 -0.39
CA ASP A 24 -4.43 -8.74 -0.92
C ASP A 24 -3.77 -7.89 -2.02
N VAL A 25 -2.45 -7.97 -2.17
CA VAL A 25 -1.71 -7.20 -3.19
C VAL A 25 -1.78 -7.92 -4.53
N HIS A 26 -2.43 -7.30 -5.52
CA HIS A 26 -2.40 -7.78 -6.90
C HIS A 26 -1.04 -7.50 -7.55
N ARG A 27 -0.53 -6.28 -7.39
CA ARG A 27 0.77 -5.84 -7.94
C ARG A 27 1.37 -4.73 -7.10
N ALA A 28 2.68 -4.78 -6.86
CA ALA A 28 3.46 -3.66 -6.37
C ALA A 28 4.53 -3.30 -7.40
N THR A 29 4.74 -2.02 -7.66
CA THR A 29 5.72 -1.52 -8.65
C THR A 29 6.49 -0.35 -8.05
N ILE A 30 7.82 -0.39 -8.21
CA ILE A 30 8.70 0.72 -7.85
C ILE A 30 8.77 1.64 -9.06
N GLU A 31 8.32 2.87 -8.88
CA GLU A 31 8.35 3.91 -9.90
C GLU A 31 9.76 4.51 -10.03
N PRO A 32 10.11 5.13 -11.17
CA PRO A 32 11.45 5.69 -11.40
C PRO A 32 11.89 6.78 -10.41
N ASN A 33 10.93 7.36 -9.69
CA ASN A 33 11.16 8.37 -8.65
C ASN A 33 11.35 7.78 -7.25
N GLY A 34 11.34 6.44 -7.11
CA GLY A 34 11.49 5.74 -5.84
C GLY A 34 10.20 5.54 -5.04
N MET A 35 9.04 5.94 -5.57
CA MET A 35 7.76 5.65 -4.93
C MET A 35 7.30 4.21 -5.21
N VAL A 36 6.54 3.63 -4.30
CA VAL A 36 5.88 2.33 -4.53
C VAL A 36 4.41 2.54 -4.80
N SER A 37 3.97 2.04 -5.96
CA SER A 37 2.55 1.98 -6.32
C SER A 37 2.03 0.57 -6.07
N VAL A 38 0.91 0.46 -5.35
CA VAL A 38 0.29 -0.81 -4.97
C VAL A 38 -1.12 -0.90 -5.56
N THR A 39 -1.41 -2.01 -6.23
CA THR A 39 -2.75 -2.38 -6.72
C THR A 39 -3.26 -3.54 -5.89
N MET A 40 -4.44 -3.40 -5.28
CA MET A 40 -5.08 -4.44 -4.47
C MET A 40 -5.91 -5.39 -5.35
N ARG A 41 -6.03 -6.67 -4.96
CA ARG A 41 -6.94 -7.65 -5.59
C ARG A 41 -8.39 -7.36 -5.25
N THR A 42 -8.63 -6.95 -4.01
CA THR A 42 -9.93 -6.57 -3.50
C THR A 42 -9.81 -5.11 -3.04
N PRO A 43 -10.79 -4.23 -3.34
CA PRO A 43 -10.79 -2.91 -2.71
C PRO A 43 -10.71 -3.12 -1.20
N PRO A 44 -9.85 -2.36 -0.47
CA PRO A 44 -9.86 -2.43 0.98
C PRO A 44 -11.31 -2.20 1.43
N SER A 45 -11.81 -3.03 2.36
CA SER A 45 -13.03 -2.69 3.08
C SER A 45 -12.85 -1.25 3.53
N ALA A 46 -13.72 -0.36 3.03
CA ALA A 46 -13.51 1.07 3.14
C ALA A 46 -13.02 1.38 4.56
N PRO A 47 -11.88 2.07 4.74
CA PRO A 47 -11.52 2.53 6.08
C PRO A 47 -12.76 3.26 6.58
N ASP A 48 -13.19 2.94 7.80
CA ASP A 48 -14.28 3.63 8.51
C ASP A 48 -14.20 5.09 8.09
N SER A 49 -15.10 5.50 7.18
CA SER A 49 -14.94 6.78 6.52
C SER A 49 -14.90 7.80 7.65
N PRO A 50 -13.93 8.73 7.71
CA PRO A 50 -13.93 9.73 8.76
C PRO A 50 -15.31 10.36 8.70
N ARG A 51 -16.13 10.13 9.74
CA ARG A 51 -17.51 10.61 9.78
C ARG A 51 -17.42 12.09 9.51
N HIS A 52 -17.81 12.49 8.30
CA HIS A 52 -17.84 13.89 7.95
C HIS A 52 -18.79 14.52 8.97
N PRO A 53 -18.35 15.49 9.79
CA PRO A 53 -19.25 16.10 10.76
C PRO A 53 -20.39 16.73 9.95
N GLU A 54 -21.61 16.25 10.14
CA GLU A 54 -22.79 16.92 9.62
C GLU A 54 -22.88 18.26 10.36
N ILE A 55 -22.79 19.36 9.61
CA ILE A 55 -22.93 20.74 10.09
C ILE A 55 -24.38 21.16 9.89
#